data_AF-A0A7K0DHG5-F1
#
_entry.id   AF-A0A7K0DHG5-F1
#
_cell.length_a   1.000
_cell.length_b   1.000
_cell.length_c   1.000
_cell.angle_alpha   90.00
_cell.angle_beta   90.00
_cell.angle_gamma   90.00
#
_symmetry.space_group_name_H-M   'P 1'
#
loop_
_entity.id
_entity.type
_entity.pdbx_description
1 polymer ?
#
loop_
_entity_poly.entity_id
_entity_poly.type
_entity_poly.pdbx_seq_one_letter_code
_entity_poly.pdbx_strand_id
1 'polypeptide(L)' 'MFAPAFGIEEDEATGAAAIALTSKLRRSLLITQGDGSQLFTEWDSDGWVRLGGRVVADHPVVI' A
#
# COMPACT_ATOMS: atom_id res chain seq x y z
N MET A 1 7.97 -4.98 -1.70
CA MET A 1 8.35 -4.15 -2.87
C MET A 1 9.80 -3.76 -2.76
N PHE A 2 10.65 -4.08 -3.73
CA PHE A 2 12.08 -3.78 -3.62
C PHE A 2 12.38 -2.31 -3.97
N ALA A 3 13.03 -1.60 -3.05
CA ALA A 3 13.30 -0.17 -3.17
C ALA A 3 14.76 0.21 -2.83
N PRO A 4 15.78 -0.51 -3.35
CA PRO A 4 17.18 -0.31 -2.94
C PRO A 4 17.70 1.10 -3.22
N ALA A 5 17.15 1.80 -4.22
CA ALA A 5 17.47 3.20 -4.51
C ALA A 5 17.10 4.16 -3.37
N PHE A 6 16.21 3.76 -2.46
CA PHE A 6 15.81 4.49 -1.26
C PHE A 6 16.49 3.95 0.01
N GLY A 7 17.46 3.03 -0.12
CA GLY A 7 18.09 2.37 1.02
C GLY A 7 17.20 1.35 1.73
N ILE A 8 16.10 0.94 1.10
CA ILE A 8 15.15 -0.06 1.61
C ILE A 8 15.32 -1.32 0.77
N GLU A 9 15.76 -2.43 1.37
CA GLU A 9 15.86 -3.71 0.65
C GLU A 9 14.49 -4.12 0.12
N GLU A 10 13.51 -4.23 1.04
CA GLU A 10 12.11 -4.41 0.73
C GLU A 10 11.23 -3.53 1.64
N ASP A 11 10.27 -2.82 1.03
CA ASP A 11 9.17 -2.16 1.73
C ASP A 11 8.01 -3.15 1.88
N GLU A 12 7.56 -3.32 3.12
CA GLU A 12 6.58 -4.30 3.55
C GLU A 12 5.13 -3.88 3.24
N ALA A 13 4.84 -2.60 3.03
CA ALA A 13 3.47 -2.09 2.86
C ALA A 13 3.39 -0.89 1.90
N THR A 14 3.68 -1.12 0.63
CA THR A 14 3.86 -0.04 -0.36
C THR A 14 2.54 0.48 -0.92
N GLY A 15 1.95 1.47 -0.25
CA GLY A 15 0.70 2.08 -0.66
C GLY A 15 0.71 2.67 -2.08
N ALA A 16 1.80 3.33 -2.49
CA ALA A 16 1.90 3.92 -3.82
C ALA A 16 1.82 2.85 -4.94
N ALA A 17 2.46 1.69 -4.74
CA ALA A 17 2.40 0.57 -5.67
C ALA A 17 0.99 -0.05 -5.70
N ALA A 18 0.32 -0.18 -4.55
CA ALA A 18 -1.06 -0.63 -4.47
C ALA A 18 -2.01 0.26 -5.29
N ILE A 19 -1.86 1.59 -5.18
CA ILE A 19 -2.64 2.57 -5.94
C ILE A 19 -2.39 2.40 -7.45
N ALA A 20 -1.13 2.37 -7.87
CA ALA A 20 -0.75 2.23 -9.27
C ALA A 20 -1.27 0.92 -9.89
N LEU A 21 -1.14 -0.19 -9.16
CA LEU A 21 -1.62 -1.50 -9.59
C LEU A 21 -3.15 -1.52 -9.74
N THR A 22 -3.87 -0.95 -8.78
CA THR A 22 -5.33 -0.83 -8.78
C THR A 22 -5.81 -0.02 -9.99
N SER A 23 -5.20 1.15 -10.23
CA SER A 23 -5.51 1.99 -11.40
C SER A 23 -5.26 1.25 -12.71
N LYS A 24 -4.14 0.52 -12.81
CA LYS A 24 -3.80 -0.28 -14.00
C LYS A 24 -4.79 -1.42 -14.26
N LEU A 25 -5.26 -2.08 -13.21
CA LEU A 25 -6.19 -3.21 -13.33
C LEU A 25 -7.67 -2.80 -13.37
N ARG A 26 -7.99 -1.53 -13.06
CA ARG A 26 -9.35 -0.96 -13.03
C ARG A 26 -10.33 -1.81 -12.24
N ARG A 27 -9.88 -2.31 -11.09
CA ARG A 27 -10.70 -3.06 -10.12
C ARG A 27 -10.14 -2.90 -8.72
N SER A 28 -11.01 -2.93 -7.72
CA SER A 28 -10.66 -2.98 -6.31
C SER A 28 -9.81 -4.22 -5.99
N LEU A 29 -8.82 -4.08 -5.10
CA LEU A 29 -7.91 -5.16 -4.72
C LEU A 29 -7.82 -5.31 -3.21
N LEU A 30 -7.67 -6.55 -2.77
CA LEU A 30 -7.22 -6.90 -1.43
C LEU A 30 -5.79 -7.40 -1.58
N ILE A 31 -4.81 -6.62 -1.12
CA ILE A 31 -3.39 -6.91 -1.33
C ILE A 31 -2.79 -7.34 0.00
N THR A 32 -2.11 -8.49 -0.01
CA THR A 32 -1.20 -8.89 1.07
C THR A 32 0.22 -8.67 0.56
N GLN A 33 1.02 -7.93 1.31
CA GLN A 33 2.41 -7.62 0.99
C GLN A 33 3.30 -7.85 2.21
N GLY A 34 4.55 -8.22 1.95
CA GLY A 34 5.55 -8.38 3.00
C GLY A 34 5.19 -9.50 3.98
N ASP A 35 5.51 -9.29 5.25
CA ASP A 35 5.26 -10.21 6.36
C ASP A 35 3.76 -10.31 6.77
N GLY A 36 2.85 -9.70 5.99
CA GLY A 36 1.40 -9.87 6.19
C GLY A 36 0.60 -8.56 6.22
N SER A 37 1.19 -7.45 5.80
CA SER A 37 0.48 -6.17 5.68
C SER A 37 -0.69 -6.30 4.72
N GLN A 38 -1.86 -5.81 5.13
CA GLN A 38 -3.07 -5.83 4.32
C GLN A 38 -3.45 -4.43 3.86
N LEU A 39 -3.45 -4.25 2.53
CA LEU A 39 -3.83 -3.02 1.85
C LEU A 39 -5.15 -3.25 1.11
N PHE A 40 -6.12 -2.36 1.34
CA PHE A 40 -7.43 -2.41 0.71
C PHE A 40 -7.55 -1.24 -0.26
N THR A 41 -7.81 -1.54 -1.52
CA THR A 41 -8.01 -0.51 -2.54
C THR A 41 -9.40 -0.59 -3.15
N GLU A 42 -9.97 0.57 -3.43
CA GLU A 42 -11.19 0.71 -4.21
C GLU A 42 -10.89 1.50 -5.47
N TRP A 43 -11.35 0.99 -6.62
CA TRP A 43 -11.33 1.71 -7.89
C TRP A 43 -12.76 2.15 -8.22
N ASP A 44 -12.93 3.39 -8.71
CA ASP A 44 -14.21 3.86 -9.24
C ASP A 44 -14.12 4.28 -10.71
N SER A 45 -15.29 4.44 -11.34
CA SER A 45 -15.41 4.79 -12.75
C SER A 45 -14.90 6.19 -13.11
N ASP A 46 -14.72 7.05 -12.11
CA ASP A 46 -14.17 8.40 -12.27
C ASP A 46 -12.62 8.36 -12.30
N GLY A 47 -12.04 7.17 -12.14
CA GLY A 47 -10.60 6.93 -12.23
C GLY A 47 -9.87 7.15 -10.91
N TRP A 48 -10.59 7.34 -9.80
CA TRP A 48 -9.97 7.46 -8.49
C TRP A 48 -9.59 6.09 -7.93
N VAL A 49 -8.56 6.12 -7.08
CA VAL A 49 -8.22 4.98 -6.22
C VAL A 49 -8.24 5.45 -4.78
N ARG A 50 -9.04 4.79 -3.95
CA ARG A 50 -8.98 4.92 -2.49
C ARG A 50 -8.08 3.82 -1.95
N LEU A 51 -7.29 4.14 -0.94
CA LEU A 51 -6.41 3.21 -0.26
C LEU A 51 -6.64 3.30 1.25
N GLY A 52 -6.76 2.16 1.90
CA GLY A 52 -6.81 2.04 3.35
C GLY A 52 -6.16 0.75 3.84
N GLY A 53 -6.07 0.61 5.16
CA GLY A 53 -5.49 -0.54 5.82
C GLY A 53 -5.81 -0.52 7.31
N ARG A 54 -5.66 -1.66 7.98
CA ARG A 54 -5.69 -1.69 9.45
C ARG A 54 -4.34 -1.25 9.98
N VAL A 55 -4.35 -0.53 11.09
CA VAL A 55 -3.16 -0.07 11.78
C VAL A 55 -3.25 -0.41 13.27
N VAL A 56 -2.09 -0.48 13.90
CA VAL A 56 -1.91 -0.62 15.35
C VAL A 56 -1.04 0.55 15.80
N ALA A 57 -1.26 1.06 17.01
CA ALA A 57 -0.43 2.12 17.56
C ALA A 57 1.00 1.61 17.72
N ASP A 58 1.96 2.36 17.17
CA ASP A 58 3.38 2.15 17.44
C ASP A 58 3.83 3.04 18.62
N HIS A 59 5.09 2.90 19.01
CA HIS A 59 5.73 3.68 20.04
C HIS A 59 5.77 5.17 19.65
N PRO A 60 5.57 6.09 20.60
CA PRO A 60 5.67 7.51 20.32
C PRO A 60 7.09 7.87 19.91
N VAL A 61 7.22 8.58 18.78
CA VAL A 61 8.49 9.20 18.39
C VAL A 61 8.61 10.53 19.12
N VAL A 62 9.56 10.61 20.06
CA VAL A 62 9.93 11.88 20.72
C VAL A 62 11.09 12.47 19.93
N ILE A 63 10.89 13.69 19.41
CA ILE A 63 11.89 14.45 18.65
C ILE A 63 12.54 15.48 19.57
#